data_AF-A0A1W9Z4D2-F1
#
_entry.id   AF-A0A1W9Z4D2-F1
#
_cell.length_a   1.000
_cell.length_b   1.000
_cell.length_c   1.000
_cell.angle_alpha   90.00
_cell.angle_beta   90.00
_cell.angle_gamma   90.00
#
_symmetry.space_group_name_H-M   'P 1'
#
loop_
_entity.id
_entity.type
_entity.pdbx_description
1 polymer ?
#
loop_
_entity_poly.entity_id
_entity_poly.type
_entity_poly.pdbx_seq_one_letter_code
_entity_poly.pdbx_strand_id
1 'polypeptide(L)'
;MSREIVRMSWAVVLGCLVLLATGCGSATVVNTDEPWTPAQTASAAPQLPQHRDNRRLADAAEFYIATPDEKAYHFSTPSGRWQCAIIPQTSAGCQPADESALSISGAPTEVPGPDGTATTPNTVLIDRHGDVQFVMADPVLYTVTPGPAVTLPFGQVLMAAGFRCNVQEATGISCGSETSAKGFTFSADGYTPVYTDVPQ
;
A
#
# COMPACT_ATOMS: atom_id res chain seq x y z
N MET A 1 26.81 -59.14 11.25
CA MET A 1 26.31 -60.50 11.58
C MET A 1 25.10 -60.28 12.47
N SER A 2 23.84 -60.56 12.11
CA SER A 2 23.30 -61.71 11.38
C SER A 2 22.16 -61.33 10.44
N ARG A 3 21.98 -62.18 9.43
CA ARG A 3 20.92 -62.19 8.41
C ARG A 3 19.62 -62.68 9.04
N GLU A 4 18.48 -62.14 8.60
CA GLU A 4 17.29 -62.95 8.34
C GLU A 4 16.59 -62.44 7.07
N ILE A 5 16.25 -63.38 6.19
CA ILE A 5 15.59 -63.20 4.90
C ILE A 5 14.36 -64.13 4.90
N VAL A 6 13.32 -63.69 4.20
CA VAL A 6 12.28 -64.44 3.44
C VAL A 6 10.92 -64.61 4.13
N ARG A 7 9.89 -63.94 3.59
CA ARG A 7 8.73 -64.48 2.83
C ARG A 7 7.70 -63.34 2.64
N MET A 8 7.53 -62.73 1.46
CA MET A 8 6.90 -63.22 0.22
C MET A 8 5.36 -63.40 0.35
N SER A 9 4.61 -62.39 -0.13
CA SER A 9 3.62 -62.50 -1.24
C SER A 9 2.41 -61.56 -1.11
N TRP A 10 2.33 -60.66 -2.09
CA TRP A 10 1.16 -60.20 -2.86
C TRP A 10 -0.19 -59.88 -2.19
N ALA A 11 -0.58 -58.60 -2.28
CA ALA A 11 -1.84 -58.21 -2.89
C ALA A 11 -1.70 -56.82 -3.56
N VAL A 12 -1.97 -56.78 -4.86
CA VAL A 12 -2.11 -55.58 -5.69
C VAL A 12 -3.47 -54.95 -5.40
N VAL A 13 -3.52 -53.65 -5.08
CA VAL A 13 -4.70 -52.82 -5.33
C VAL A 13 -4.25 -51.48 -5.90
N LEU A 14 -4.44 -51.33 -7.21
CA LEU A 14 -4.41 -50.05 -7.93
C LEU A 14 -5.57 -49.18 -7.44
N GLY A 15 -5.28 -47.96 -7.01
CA GLY A 15 -6.28 -46.91 -6.81
C GLY A 15 -5.81 -45.64 -7.53
N CYS A 16 -6.30 -45.42 -8.77
CA CYS A 16 -6.11 -44.18 -9.51
C CYS A 16 -6.86 -43.04 -8.81
N LEU A 17 -6.14 -42.09 -8.20
CA LEU A 17 -6.69 -40.80 -7.81
C LEU A 17 -6.65 -39.86 -9.02
N VAL A 18 -7.83 -39.52 -9.55
CA VAL A 18 -7.99 -38.57 -10.67
C VAL A 18 -7.84 -37.15 -10.12
N LEU A 19 -6.83 -36.44 -10.59
CA LEU A 19 -6.61 -35.00 -10.37
C LEU A 19 -7.67 -34.21 -11.14
N LEU A 20 -8.51 -33.44 -10.44
CA LEU A 20 -9.37 -32.43 -11.06
C LEU A 20 -8.52 -31.20 -11.38
N ALA A 21 -8.07 -31.09 -12.63
CA ALA A 21 -7.50 -29.87 -13.17
C ALA A 21 -8.62 -28.89 -13.52
N THR A 22 -8.72 -27.78 -12.80
CA THR A 22 -9.51 -26.62 -13.22
C THR A 22 -8.80 -25.92 -14.38
N GLY A 23 -9.11 -26.34 -15.61
CA GLY A 23 -8.64 -25.67 -16.82
C GLY A 23 -9.29 -24.30 -16.96
N CYS A 24 -8.48 -23.26 -17.16
CA CYS A 24 -8.96 -22.03 -17.79
C CYS A 24 -9.49 -22.41 -19.18
N GLY A 25 -10.81 -22.41 -19.35
CA GLY A 25 -11.44 -22.66 -20.62
C GLY A 25 -11.11 -21.53 -21.59
N SER A 26 -10.23 -21.78 -22.54
CA SER A 26 -10.18 -21.00 -23.77
C SER A 26 -11.50 -21.23 -24.50
N ALA A 27 -12.24 -20.16 -24.81
CA ALA A 27 -13.50 -20.26 -25.52
C ALA A 27 -13.32 -21.08 -26.81
N THR A 28 -14.08 -22.16 -26.95
CA THR A 28 -14.20 -22.89 -28.21
C THR A 28 -14.84 -21.94 -29.22
N VAL A 29 -14.08 -21.52 -30.23
CA VAL A 29 -14.61 -20.70 -31.33
C VAL A 29 -15.46 -21.59 -32.22
N VAL A 30 -16.77 -21.51 -32.06
CA VAL A 30 -17.74 -22.04 -33.04
C VAL A 30 -17.95 -20.94 -34.07
N ASN A 31 -17.61 -21.23 -35.33
CA ASN A 31 -17.83 -20.29 -36.43
C ASN A 31 -19.28 -20.46 -36.92
N THR A 32 -20.20 -19.62 -36.41
CA THR A 32 -21.63 -19.67 -36.74
C THR A 32 -22.05 -18.81 -37.94
N ASP A 33 -21.11 -18.27 -38.74
CA ASP A 33 -21.39 -17.29 -39.82
C ASP A 33 -22.18 -16.03 -39.35
N GLU A 34 -22.26 -15.79 -38.03
CA GLU A 34 -22.87 -14.59 -37.48
C GLU A 34 -21.93 -13.38 -37.68
N PRO A 35 -22.45 -12.20 -38.06
CA PRO A 35 -21.64 -11.01 -38.20
C PRO A 35 -20.98 -10.67 -36.85
N TRP A 36 -19.65 -10.76 -36.84
CA TRP A 36 -18.82 -10.47 -35.67
C TRP A 36 -19.06 -9.04 -35.19
N THR A 37 -19.66 -8.90 -34.00
CA THR A 37 -19.67 -7.62 -33.27
C THR A 37 -18.41 -7.59 -32.40
N PRO A 38 -17.48 -6.65 -32.60
CA PRO A 38 -16.30 -6.54 -31.75
C PRO A 38 -16.72 -6.38 -30.29
N ALA A 39 -16.22 -7.27 -29.42
CA ALA A 39 -16.37 -7.09 -27.99
C ALA A 39 -15.75 -5.75 -27.59
N GLN A 40 -16.51 -4.91 -26.88
CA GLN A 40 -16.00 -3.66 -26.35
C GLN A 40 -14.85 -3.95 -25.39
N THR A 41 -13.66 -3.43 -25.69
CA THR A 41 -12.51 -3.53 -24.79
C THR A 41 -12.82 -2.76 -23.51
N ALA A 42 -12.60 -3.38 -22.35
CA ALA A 42 -12.76 -2.72 -21.07
C ALA A 42 -11.88 -1.44 -21.01
N SER A 43 -12.40 -0.38 -20.39
CA SER A 43 -11.60 0.82 -20.15
C SER A 43 -10.39 0.49 -19.27
N ALA A 44 -9.28 1.19 -19.50
CA ALA A 44 -8.09 1.04 -18.67
C ALA A 44 -8.43 1.31 -17.20
N ALA A 45 -7.86 0.50 -16.30
CA ALA A 45 -8.02 0.72 -14.87
C ALA A 45 -7.48 2.12 -14.50
N PRO A 46 -8.08 2.83 -13.53
CA PRO A 46 -7.52 4.06 -12.99
C PRO A 46 -6.06 3.85 -12.57
N GLN A 47 -5.22 4.86 -12.82
CA GLN A 47 -3.81 4.82 -12.49
C GLN A 47 -3.42 6.16 -11.87
N LEU A 48 -2.55 6.13 -10.86
CA LEU A 48 -1.86 7.32 -10.42
C LEU A 48 -1.02 7.93 -11.57
N PRO A 49 -0.71 9.24 -11.55
CA PRO A 49 0.14 9.88 -12.54
C PRO A 49 1.41 9.08 -12.81
N GLN A 50 1.85 9.01 -14.07
CA GLN A 50 3.04 8.24 -14.42
C GLN A 50 4.30 8.93 -13.88
N HIS A 51 5.04 8.21 -13.04
CA HIS A 51 6.41 8.59 -12.69
C HIS A 51 7.34 8.15 -13.83
N ARG A 52 7.95 9.09 -14.54
CA ARG A 52 8.67 8.79 -15.80
C ARG A 52 10.15 8.44 -15.64
N ASP A 53 10.77 8.82 -14.52
CA ASP A 53 12.22 8.66 -14.31
C ASP A 53 12.53 8.17 -12.89
N ASN A 54 13.44 7.20 -12.77
CA ASN A 54 13.89 6.65 -11.51
C ASN A 54 14.82 7.60 -10.71
N ARG A 55 15.32 8.69 -11.31
CA ARG A 55 16.23 9.63 -10.64
C ARG A 55 15.65 10.31 -9.41
N ARG A 56 14.32 10.33 -9.27
CA ARG A 56 13.62 10.90 -8.11
C ARG A 56 13.21 9.82 -7.09
N LEU A 57 13.41 8.53 -7.40
CA LEU A 57 13.09 7.48 -6.45
C LEU A 57 14.10 7.48 -5.30
N ALA A 58 13.59 7.42 -4.08
CA ALA A 58 14.39 7.15 -2.90
C ALA A 58 14.70 5.64 -2.83
N ASP A 59 15.84 5.27 -2.26
CA ASP A 59 16.13 3.86 -2.00
C ASP A 59 15.23 3.37 -0.85
N ALA A 60 14.22 2.56 -1.17
CA ALA A 60 13.25 2.08 -0.21
C ALA A 60 13.89 1.27 0.94
N ALA A 61 15.07 0.67 0.74
CA ALA A 61 15.76 -0.07 1.78
C ALA A 61 16.21 0.81 2.95
N GLU A 62 16.47 2.10 2.70
CA GLU A 62 16.87 3.06 3.75
C GLU A 62 15.72 3.40 4.70
N PHE A 63 14.48 3.28 4.24
CA PHE A 63 13.28 3.61 5.00
C PHE A 63 12.66 2.38 5.67
N TYR A 64 13.11 1.17 5.30
CA TYR A 64 12.53 -0.07 5.77
C TYR A 64 12.99 -0.41 7.19
N ILE A 65 12.02 -0.58 8.08
CA ILE A 65 12.23 -1.01 9.46
C ILE A 65 11.56 -2.35 9.64
N ALA A 66 12.33 -3.32 10.13
CA ALA A 66 11.86 -4.66 10.44
C ALA A 66 12.26 -5.03 11.87
N THR A 67 11.27 -5.07 12.76
CA THR A 67 11.35 -5.68 14.08
C THR A 67 10.48 -6.95 14.07
N PRO A 68 10.51 -7.77 15.14
CA PRO A 68 9.57 -8.89 15.26
C PRO A 68 8.10 -8.47 15.17
N ASP A 69 7.79 -7.26 15.65
CA ASP A 69 6.43 -6.74 15.81
C ASP A 69 6.03 -5.75 14.71
N GLU A 70 7.00 -5.22 13.96
CA GLU A 70 6.79 -4.13 13.00
C GLU A 70 7.55 -4.36 11.69
N LYS A 71 6.87 -4.17 10.57
CA LYS A 71 7.47 -4.15 9.24
C LYS A 71 6.84 -3.04 8.44
N ALA A 72 7.52 -1.92 8.30
CA ALA A 72 7.00 -0.76 7.60
C ALA A 72 8.12 0.11 7.05
N TYR A 73 7.76 1.03 6.15
CA TYR A 73 8.70 2.00 5.59
C TYR A 73 8.40 3.34 6.22
N HIS A 74 9.27 3.81 7.11
CA HIS A 74 9.06 5.04 7.86
C HIS A 74 9.91 6.16 7.30
N PHE A 75 9.37 7.38 7.27
CA PHE A 75 10.15 8.56 6.97
C PHE A 75 9.70 9.77 7.78
N SER A 76 10.65 10.64 8.09
CA SER A 76 10.38 11.99 8.57
C SER A 76 10.38 12.97 7.41
N THR A 77 9.63 14.06 7.53
CA THR A 77 9.73 15.17 6.57
C THR A 77 10.92 16.07 6.88
N PRO A 78 11.48 16.79 5.89
CA PRO A 78 12.61 17.70 6.13
C PRO A 78 12.33 18.79 7.16
N SER A 79 11.06 19.19 7.31
CA SER A 79 10.63 20.15 8.35
C SER A 79 10.64 19.58 9.78
N GLY A 80 10.72 18.25 9.92
CA GLY A 80 10.55 17.54 11.19
C GLY A 80 9.12 17.55 11.75
N ARG A 81 8.16 18.22 11.09
CA ARG A 81 6.78 18.36 11.62
C ARG A 81 5.93 17.10 11.48
N TRP A 82 6.28 16.23 10.54
CA TRP A 82 5.50 15.06 10.19
C TRP A 82 6.37 13.81 10.16
N GLN A 83 5.80 12.73 10.67
CA GLN A 83 6.27 11.37 10.56
C GLN A 83 5.26 10.56 9.75
N CYS A 84 5.76 9.74 8.83
CA CYS A 84 4.94 9.03 7.87
C CYS A 84 5.39 7.59 7.75
N ALA A 85 4.45 6.72 7.39
CA ALA A 85 4.72 5.30 7.21
C ALA A 85 3.95 4.72 6.03
N ILE A 86 4.58 3.78 5.33
CA ILE A 86 3.93 2.83 4.43
C ILE A 86 3.86 1.50 5.18
N ILE A 87 2.65 1.10 5.54
CA ILE A 87 2.34 -0.19 6.16
C ILE A 87 2.04 -1.18 5.04
N PRO A 88 2.92 -2.18 4.79
CA PRO A 88 2.86 -3.01 3.61
C PRO A 88 1.50 -3.66 3.40
N GLN A 89 0.94 -3.50 2.19
CA GLN A 89 -0.37 -4.04 1.77
C GLN A 89 -1.59 -3.51 2.54
N THR A 90 -1.40 -2.62 3.52
CA THR A 90 -2.48 -2.06 4.34
C THR A 90 -2.76 -0.62 3.95
N SER A 91 -1.82 0.30 4.23
CA SER A 91 -2.05 1.74 4.07
C SER A 91 -0.74 2.54 3.96
N ALA A 92 -0.85 3.81 3.58
CA ALA A 92 0.20 4.80 3.72
C ALA A 92 -0.38 6.09 4.32
N GLY A 93 0.33 6.69 5.28
CA GLY A 93 -0.20 7.85 6.01
C GLY A 93 0.85 8.64 6.77
N CYS A 94 0.40 9.72 7.40
CA CYS A 94 1.24 10.61 8.18
C CYS A 94 0.54 11.09 9.46
N GLN A 95 1.34 11.35 10.48
CA GLN A 95 0.97 11.95 11.75
C GLN A 95 1.90 13.12 12.11
N PRO A 96 1.44 14.07 12.95
CA PRO A 96 2.33 15.05 13.57
C PRO A 96 3.43 14.37 14.38
N ALA A 97 4.67 14.83 14.23
CA ALA A 97 5.83 14.23 14.92
C ALA A 97 5.84 14.51 16.44
N ASP A 98 5.06 15.48 16.90
CA ASP A 98 4.88 15.82 18.32
C ASP A 98 3.65 15.12 18.94
N GLU A 99 3.08 14.13 18.24
CA GLU A 99 1.90 13.35 18.65
C GLU A 99 0.65 14.21 18.92
N SER A 100 0.63 15.43 18.39
CA SER A 100 -0.51 16.34 18.51
C SER A 100 -1.67 15.96 17.58
N ALA A 101 -2.79 16.66 17.74
CA ALA A 101 -3.91 16.58 16.81
C ALA A 101 -3.54 17.06 15.40
N LEU A 102 -4.21 16.51 14.39
CA LEU A 102 -3.95 16.80 12.99
C LEU A 102 -4.25 18.27 12.66
N SER A 103 -3.20 19.08 12.48
CA SER A 103 -3.30 20.51 12.21
C SER A 103 -3.24 20.79 10.69
N ILE A 104 -4.28 20.37 9.97
CA ILE A 104 -4.43 20.56 8.51
C ILE A 104 -5.72 21.33 8.24
N SER A 105 -5.62 22.45 7.53
CA SER A 105 -6.81 23.21 7.13
C SER A 105 -7.71 22.36 6.22
N GLY A 106 -9.00 22.24 6.59
CA GLY A 106 -9.98 21.43 5.87
C GLY A 106 -10.10 19.97 6.34
N ALA A 107 -9.28 19.54 7.30
CA ALA A 107 -9.50 18.27 7.98
C ALA A 107 -10.73 18.33 8.91
N PRO A 108 -11.45 17.23 9.11
CA PRO A 108 -12.53 17.16 10.08
C PRO A 108 -12.00 17.38 11.51
N THR A 109 -12.79 18.05 12.35
CA THR A 109 -12.45 18.28 13.76
C THR A 109 -12.69 17.04 14.64
N GLU A 110 -13.59 16.16 14.19
CA GLU A 110 -13.96 14.93 14.88
C GLU A 110 -14.13 13.79 13.89
N VAL A 111 -13.68 12.60 14.29
CA VAL A 111 -13.83 11.32 13.61
C VAL A 111 -14.24 10.26 14.61
N PRO A 112 -14.84 9.13 14.20
CA PRO A 112 -15.05 8.01 15.11
C PRO A 112 -13.71 7.47 15.62
N GLY A 113 -13.57 7.39 16.94
CA GLY A 113 -12.45 6.77 17.63
C GLY A 113 -12.56 5.24 17.66
N PRO A 114 -11.55 4.55 18.22
CA PRO A 114 -11.51 3.09 18.28
C PRO A 114 -12.70 2.46 19.04
N ASP A 115 -13.28 3.19 20.00
CA ASP A 115 -14.46 2.80 20.78
C ASP A 115 -15.79 3.30 20.18
N GLY A 116 -15.73 3.96 19.01
CA GLY A 116 -16.87 4.57 18.33
C GLY A 116 -17.28 5.95 18.86
N THR A 117 -16.59 6.47 19.88
CA THR A 117 -16.83 7.84 20.37
C THR A 117 -16.17 8.87 19.47
N ALA A 118 -16.70 10.09 19.41
CA ALA A 118 -16.09 11.16 18.63
C ALA A 118 -14.74 11.58 19.24
N THR A 119 -13.70 11.63 18.42
CA THR A 119 -12.35 12.05 18.82
C THR A 119 -11.71 12.91 17.75
N THR A 120 -10.72 13.73 18.09
CA THR A 120 -9.95 14.50 17.12
C THR A 120 -8.99 13.59 16.36
N PRO A 121 -8.93 13.64 15.01
CA PRO A 121 -7.99 12.82 14.25
C PRO A 121 -6.55 13.24 14.51
N ASN A 122 -5.64 12.27 14.47
CA ASN A 122 -4.19 12.50 14.49
C ASN A 122 -3.49 11.99 13.21
N THR A 123 -4.23 11.34 12.30
CA THR A 123 -3.67 10.72 11.10
C THR A 123 -4.51 11.01 9.86
N VAL A 124 -3.82 11.26 8.75
CA VAL A 124 -4.38 11.15 7.39
C VAL A 124 -3.73 9.96 6.69
N LEU A 125 -4.53 9.08 6.10
CA LEU A 125 -4.03 7.87 5.42
C LEU A 125 -4.83 7.54 4.17
N ILE A 126 -4.22 6.75 3.29
CA ILE A 126 -4.86 6.09 2.17
C ILE A 126 -4.72 4.58 2.35
N ASP A 127 -5.86 3.88 2.39
CA ASP A 127 -5.89 2.42 2.36
C ASP A 127 -5.55 1.89 0.96
N ARG A 128 -5.05 0.66 0.90
CA ARG A 128 -4.72 0.00 -0.37
C ARG A 128 -5.87 0.04 -1.38
N HIS A 129 -7.10 -0.23 -0.94
CA HIS A 129 -8.27 -0.30 -1.81
C HIS A 129 -9.30 0.81 -1.56
N GLY A 130 -9.15 1.55 -0.46
CA GLY A 130 -10.13 2.51 0.03
C GLY A 130 -9.95 3.92 -0.50
N ASP A 131 -10.77 4.81 0.04
CA ASP A 131 -10.60 6.26 -0.05
C ASP A 131 -9.61 6.78 1.00
N VAL A 132 -9.24 8.04 0.88
CA VAL A 132 -8.46 8.73 1.92
C VAL A 132 -9.30 8.86 3.18
N GLN A 133 -8.69 8.62 4.33
CA GLN A 133 -9.34 8.70 5.63
C GLN A 133 -8.57 9.61 6.59
N PHE A 134 -9.33 10.28 7.45
CA PHE A 134 -8.83 10.90 8.67
C PHE A 134 -9.22 9.99 9.83
N VAL A 135 -8.26 9.62 10.66
CA VAL A 135 -8.48 8.65 11.75
C VAL A 135 -7.71 9.05 13.01
N MET A 136 -8.09 8.45 14.13
CA MET A 136 -7.26 8.35 15.33
C MET A 136 -6.49 7.03 15.28
N ALA A 137 -5.22 7.08 14.87
CA ALA A 137 -4.35 5.91 14.85
C ALA A 137 -3.38 5.90 16.03
N ASP A 138 -2.93 4.70 16.41
CA ASP A 138 -1.86 4.53 17.39
C ASP A 138 -0.55 5.17 16.87
N PRO A 139 0.07 6.10 17.62
CA PRO A 139 1.34 6.72 17.24
C PRO A 139 2.44 5.72 16.92
N VAL A 140 2.41 4.54 17.55
CA VAL A 140 3.44 3.51 17.37
C VAL A 140 3.56 3.04 15.92
N LEU A 141 2.50 3.19 15.11
CA LEU A 141 2.50 2.81 13.69
C LEU A 141 3.33 3.76 12.80
N TYR A 142 3.70 4.94 13.31
CA TYR A 142 4.37 5.98 12.54
C TYR A 142 5.68 6.45 13.19
N THR A 143 5.85 6.25 14.50
CA THR A 143 7.10 6.54 15.22
C THR A 143 8.16 5.46 15.03
N VAL A 144 9.43 5.84 15.16
CA VAL A 144 10.56 4.89 15.19
C VAL A 144 11.27 5.02 16.53
N THR A 145 11.79 3.91 17.07
CA THR A 145 12.60 3.92 18.31
C THR A 145 13.82 3.02 18.16
N PRO A 146 15.06 3.53 18.40
CA PRO A 146 15.40 4.89 18.81
C PRO A 146 15.43 5.90 17.64
N GLY A 147 15.04 7.15 17.93
CA GLY A 147 15.20 8.31 17.03
C GLY A 147 14.11 8.43 15.95
N PRO A 148 14.02 9.59 15.27
CA PRO A 148 13.09 9.74 14.17
C PRO A 148 13.50 8.86 12.98
N ALA A 149 12.53 8.49 12.16
CA ALA A 149 12.78 7.83 10.90
C ALA A 149 13.69 8.66 9.98
N VAL A 150 14.35 7.99 9.03
CA VAL A 150 15.16 8.64 7.98
C VAL A 150 14.34 9.71 7.28
N THR A 151 14.95 10.87 7.03
CA THR A 151 14.27 11.97 6.35
C THR A 151 14.13 11.68 4.88
N LEU A 152 12.91 11.75 4.34
CA LEU A 152 12.66 11.70 2.89
C LEU A 152 12.92 13.11 2.31
N PRO A 153 13.96 13.29 1.46
CA PRO A 153 14.28 14.61 0.90
C PRO A 153 13.17 15.17 0.02
N PHE A 154 13.11 16.50 -0.08
CA PHE A 154 12.19 17.16 -0.99
C PHE A 154 12.41 16.71 -2.44
N GLY A 155 11.31 16.48 -3.15
CA GLY A 155 11.31 16.06 -4.55
C GLY A 155 11.72 14.61 -4.76
N GLN A 156 11.96 13.82 -3.71
CA GLN A 156 12.07 12.37 -3.82
C GLN A 156 10.74 11.66 -3.58
N VAL A 157 10.58 10.51 -4.23
CA VAL A 157 9.42 9.63 -4.12
C VAL A 157 9.86 8.32 -3.47
N LEU A 158 9.28 8.01 -2.33
CA LEU A 158 9.34 6.68 -1.73
C LEU A 158 8.24 5.82 -2.35
N MET A 159 8.62 4.84 -3.16
CA MET A 159 7.71 3.86 -3.74
C MET A 159 7.97 2.49 -3.09
N ALA A 160 7.02 2.01 -2.30
CA ALA A 160 7.16 0.76 -1.57
C ALA A 160 5.81 0.08 -1.33
N ALA A 161 5.80 -1.25 -1.35
CA ALA A 161 4.66 -2.09 -0.95
C ALA A 161 3.28 -1.73 -1.56
N GLY A 162 3.25 -1.18 -2.78
CA GLY A 162 2.02 -0.78 -3.48
C GLY A 162 1.55 0.65 -3.21
N PHE A 163 2.40 1.46 -2.56
CA PHE A 163 2.14 2.87 -2.29
C PHE A 163 3.27 3.75 -2.80
N ARG A 164 2.94 5.01 -3.05
CA ARG A 164 3.88 6.10 -3.29
C ARG A 164 3.67 7.19 -2.26
N CYS A 165 4.75 7.69 -1.69
CA CYS A 165 4.76 8.91 -0.91
C CYS A 165 5.86 9.86 -1.39
N ASN A 166 5.62 11.16 -1.37
CA ASN A 166 6.60 12.18 -1.67
C ASN A 166 6.39 13.41 -0.79
N VAL A 167 7.45 14.21 -0.66
CA VAL A 167 7.42 15.50 0.03
C VAL A 167 7.90 16.57 -0.94
N GLN A 168 7.15 17.65 -1.07
CA GLN A 168 7.42 18.77 -1.95
C GLN A 168 7.36 20.08 -1.17
N GLU A 169 8.30 20.98 -1.43
CA GLU A 169 8.31 22.30 -0.76
C GLU A 169 7.05 23.11 -1.05
N ALA A 170 6.56 23.05 -2.31
CA ALA A 170 5.45 23.88 -2.77
C ALA A 170 4.06 23.36 -2.38
N THR A 171 3.90 22.03 -2.31
CA THR A 171 2.57 21.39 -2.16
C THR A 171 2.43 20.56 -0.90
N GLY A 172 3.53 20.28 -0.18
CA GLY A 172 3.53 19.51 1.05
C GLY A 172 3.73 18.01 0.82
N ILE A 173 3.00 17.19 1.57
CA ILE A 173 3.15 15.74 1.61
C ILE A 173 2.05 15.11 0.78
N SER A 174 2.42 14.12 -0.04
CA SER A 174 1.50 13.39 -0.90
C SER A 174 1.72 11.90 -0.75
N CYS A 175 0.65 11.13 -0.54
CA CYS A 175 0.70 9.67 -0.55
C CYS A 175 -0.47 9.09 -1.35
N GLY A 176 -0.22 8.00 -2.08
CA GLY A 176 -1.19 7.35 -2.95
C GLY A 176 -1.03 5.84 -2.99
N SER A 177 -2.13 5.14 -3.26
CA SER A 177 -2.16 3.70 -3.51
C SER A 177 -2.12 3.43 -5.01
N GLU A 178 -1.20 2.58 -5.45
CA GLU A 178 -1.16 2.07 -6.82
C GLU A 178 -2.40 1.23 -7.15
N THR A 179 -3.00 0.60 -6.13
CA THR A 179 -4.10 -0.35 -6.33
C THR A 179 -5.44 0.36 -6.51
N SER A 180 -5.72 1.40 -5.73
CA SER A 180 -6.96 2.18 -5.87
C SER A 180 -6.83 3.36 -6.83
N ALA A 181 -5.60 3.73 -7.21
CA ALA A 181 -5.27 4.96 -7.93
C ALA A 181 -5.76 6.24 -7.25
N LYS A 182 -5.95 6.17 -5.93
CA LYS A 182 -6.35 7.29 -5.08
C LYS A 182 -5.19 7.69 -4.18
N GLY A 183 -5.28 8.87 -3.60
CA GLY A 183 -4.31 9.38 -2.66
C GLY A 183 -4.70 10.74 -2.17
N PHE A 184 -3.79 11.39 -1.46
CA PHE A 184 -3.99 12.72 -0.92
C PHE A 184 -2.75 13.57 -1.11
N THR A 185 -2.94 14.87 -1.02
CA THR A 185 -1.88 15.87 -0.86
C THR A 185 -2.31 16.85 0.21
N PHE A 186 -1.43 17.16 1.16
CA PHE A 186 -1.71 18.13 2.21
C PHE A 186 -0.48 18.96 2.61
N SER A 187 -0.76 20.14 3.14
CA SER A 187 0.17 20.99 3.87
C SER A 187 -0.53 21.55 5.12
N ALA A 188 0.10 22.48 5.84
CA ALA A 188 -0.61 23.21 6.90
C ALA A 188 -1.80 24.03 6.34
N ASP A 189 -1.66 24.50 5.11
CA ASP A 189 -2.59 25.46 4.48
C ASP A 189 -3.80 24.78 3.82
N GLY A 190 -3.75 23.46 3.60
CA GLY A 190 -4.87 22.78 2.97
C GLY A 190 -4.67 21.28 2.74
N TYR A 191 -5.76 20.65 2.31
CA TYR A 191 -5.84 19.24 1.96
C TYR A 191 -6.60 19.05 0.65
N THR A 192 -6.16 18.07 -0.14
CA THR A 192 -6.88 17.60 -1.34
C THR A 192 -6.86 16.07 -1.40
N PRO A 193 -7.97 15.41 -1.79
CA PRO A 193 -8.06 13.95 -1.91
C PRO A 193 -7.52 13.46 -3.26
N VAL A 194 -6.35 13.98 -3.65
CA VAL A 194 -5.66 13.60 -4.89
C VAL A 194 -4.17 13.45 -4.60
N TYR A 195 -3.55 12.40 -5.14
CA TYR A 195 -2.10 12.25 -5.14
C TYR A 195 -1.47 13.26 -6.12
N THR A 196 -0.60 14.12 -5.62
CA THR A 196 0.25 14.99 -6.44
C THR A 196 1.63 14.36 -6.56
N ASP A 197 2.05 14.07 -7.79
CA ASP A 197 3.41 13.57 -8.03
C ASP A 197 4.44 14.71 -8.01
N VAL A 198 5.72 14.35 -7.93
CA VAL A 198 6.80 15.36 -8.06
C VAL A 198 6.85 15.92 -9.49
N PRO A 199 6.94 17.27 -9.65
CA PRO A 199 7.14 17.88 -10.95
C PRO A 199 8.36 17.32 -11.67
N GLN A 200 8.23 17.20 -12.99
CA GLN A 200 9.28 16.70 -13.87
C GLN A 200 10.32 17.78 -14.15
#